data_AF-A0A1X2JI93-F1
#
_entry.id   AF-A0A1X2JI93-F1
#
_cell.length_a   1.000
_cell.length_b   1.000
_cell.length_c   1.000
_cell.angle_alpha   90.00
_cell.angle_beta   90.00
_cell.angle_gamma   90.00
#
_symmetry.space_group_name_H-M   'P 1'
#
loop_
_entity.id
_entity.type
_entity.pdbx_description
1 polymer ?
#
loop_
_entity_poly.entity_id
_entity_poly.type
_entity_poly.pdbx_seq_one_letter_code
_entity_poly.pdbx_strand_id
1 'polypeptide(L)'
;MNIVQLKEKVNKGIALGAEVVYIKEESLLFGIESIVRNEDNESVVFIKSKGESLKSEDFINIIDEVYNQVGNVNVYVGKESKFRNEDKPIDVVEFAQYENIKMLFLNA
;
A
#
# COMPACT_ATOMS: atom_id res chain seq x y z
N MET A 1 -8.04 -3.35 -5.89
CA MET A 1 -7.66 -4.67 -5.32
C MET A 1 -8.23 -4.81 -3.90
N ASN A 2 -8.37 -6.02 -3.37
CA ASN A 2 -8.71 -6.22 -1.93
C ASN A 2 -7.46 -6.51 -1.08
N ILE A 3 -7.60 -6.40 0.25
CA ILE A 3 -6.48 -6.52 1.19
C ILE A 3 -5.81 -7.90 1.17
N VAL A 4 -6.57 -8.98 0.93
CA VAL A 4 -6.01 -10.34 0.83
C VAL A 4 -5.13 -10.47 -0.42
N GLN A 5 -5.61 -9.97 -1.56
CA GLN A 5 -4.83 -9.95 -2.80
C GLN A 5 -3.58 -9.07 -2.67
N LEU A 6 -3.70 -7.93 -1.97
CA LEU A 6 -2.55 -7.07 -1.69
C LEU A 6 -1.52 -7.81 -0.84
N LYS A 7 -1.96 -8.43 0.26
CA LYS A 7 -1.13 -9.26 1.15
C LYS A 7 -0.35 -10.32 0.37
N GLU A 8 -1.02 -11.06 -0.50
CA GLU A 8 -0.38 -12.10 -1.32
C GLU A 8 0.71 -11.53 -2.24
N LYS A 9 0.45 -10.40 -2.91
CA LYS A 9 1.42 -9.77 -3.80
C LYS A 9 2.62 -9.20 -3.04
N VAL A 10 2.38 -8.58 -1.88
CA VAL A 10 3.44 -8.06 -1.00
C VAL A 10 4.32 -9.20 -0.49
N ASN A 11 3.71 -10.29 0.00
CA ASN A 11 4.46 -11.48 0.45
C ASN A 11 5.33 -12.09 -0.66
N LYS A 12 4.81 -12.17 -1.89
CA LYS A 12 5.61 -12.60 -3.05
C LYS A 12 6.80 -11.67 -3.29
N GLY A 13 6.59 -10.36 -3.18
CA GLY A 13 7.64 -9.36 -3.27
C GLY A 13 8.72 -9.51 -2.19
N ILE A 14 8.32 -9.69 -0.94
CA ILE A 14 9.21 -9.93 0.20
C ILE A 14 10.04 -11.20 -0.03
N ALA A 15 9.42 -12.28 -0.50
CA ALA A 15 10.12 -13.52 -0.83
C ALA A 15 11.17 -13.36 -1.94
N LEU A 16 10.99 -12.38 -2.84
CA LEU A 16 11.97 -11.99 -3.87
C LEU A 16 13.06 -11.03 -3.34
N GLY A 17 12.93 -10.62 -2.07
CA GLY A 17 13.86 -9.77 -1.35
C GLY A 17 13.48 -8.29 -1.36
N ALA A 18 12.22 -7.92 -1.63
CA ALA A 18 11.82 -6.52 -1.54
C ALA A 18 11.93 -5.98 -0.11
N GLU A 19 12.69 -4.92 0.07
CA GLU A 19 13.00 -4.33 1.37
C GLU A 19 12.04 -3.20 1.73
N VAL A 20 11.52 -2.48 0.73
CA VAL A 20 10.70 -1.29 0.91
C VAL A 20 9.49 -1.24 -0.02
N VAL A 21 8.48 -0.49 0.40
CA VAL A 21 7.21 -0.27 -0.30
C VAL A 21 6.99 1.23 -0.51
N TYR A 22 6.63 1.58 -1.72
CA TYR A 22 6.24 2.92 -2.14
C TYR A 22 4.85 2.88 -2.79
N ILE A 23 4.17 4.03 -2.77
CA ILE A 23 3.05 4.31 -3.66
C ILE A 23 3.61 4.95 -4.93
N LYS A 24 3.22 4.45 -6.10
CA LYS A 24 3.62 5.00 -7.40
C LYS A 24 2.38 5.54 -8.12
N GLU A 25 2.45 6.80 -8.52
CA GLU A 25 1.40 7.47 -9.29
C GLU A 25 2.07 8.22 -10.44
N GLU A 26 1.77 7.80 -11.66
CA GLU A 26 2.44 8.26 -12.88
C GLU A 26 3.98 8.13 -12.78
N SER A 27 4.69 9.26 -12.72
CA SER A 27 6.16 9.34 -12.60
C SER A 27 6.63 9.69 -11.19
N LEU A 28 5.72 9.76 -10.21
CA LEU A 28 5.99 10.18 -8.84
C LEU A 28 5.98 8.98 -7.89
N LEU A 29 6.89 9.01 -6.93
CA LEU A 29 6.96 8.04 -5.83
C LEU A 29 6.62 8.74 -4.52
N PHE A 30 5.77 8.10 -3.73
CA PHE A 30 5.29 8.57 -2.44
C PHE A 30 5.57 7.51 -1.38
N GLY A 31 5.88 7.96 -0.17
CA GLY A 31 5.85 7.11 1.01
C GLY A 31 4.41 6.83 1.45
N ILE A 32 4.27 6.04 2.51
CA ILE A 32 2.98 5.76 3.16
C ILE A 32 3.00 6.46 4.51
N GLU A 33 2.16 7.48 4.69
CA GLU A 33 2.09 8.25 5.94
C GLU A 33 1.29 7.54 7.00
N SER A 34 0.10 7.09 6.61
CA SER A 34 -0.87 6.49 7.50
C SER A 34 -1.84 5.61 6.72
N ILE A 35 -2.58 4.79 7.46
CA ILE A 35 -3.61 3.93 6.92
C ILE A 35 -4.90 4.28 7.64
N VAL A 36 -5.89 4.71 6.87
CA VAL A 36 -7.18 5.16 7.38
C VAL A 36 -8.23 4.12 7.02
N ARG A 37 -8.99 3.70 8.02
CA ARG A 37 -10.22 2.93 7.81
C ARG A 37 -11.34 3.88 7.44
N ASN A 38 -12.02 3.58 6.35
CA ASN A 38 -13.26 4.25 5.98
C ASN A 38 -14.45 3.40 6.48
N GLU A 39 -15.12 3.89 7.52
CA GLU A 39 -16.20 3.17 8.18
C GLU A 39 -17.46 3.06 7.31
N ASP A 40 -17.78 4.03 6.46
CA ASP A 40 -19.05 3.97 5.71
C ASP A 40 -19.01 3.04 4.49
N ASN A 41 -17.81 2.75 3.96
CA ASN A 41 -17.64 1.91 2.74
C ASN A 41 -16.88 0.61 3.00
N GLU A 42 -16.56 0.30 4.27
CA GLU A 42 -15.75 -0.86 4.65
C GLU A 42 -14.49 -0.96 3.78
N SER A 43 -13.71 0.11 3.72
CA SER A 43 -12.48 0.16 2.91
C SER A 43 -11.30 0.71 3.69
N VAL A 44 -10.11 0.48 3.13
CA VAL A 44 -8.83 0.91 3.70
C VAL A 44 -8.14 1.83 2.72
N VAL A 45 -7.68 2.97 3.21
CA VAL A 45 -7.03 4.00 2.40
C VAL A 45 -5.60 4.22 2.91
N PHE A 46 -4.62 3.97 2.05
CA PHE A 46 -3.23 4.32 2.30
C PHE A 46 -3.00 5.79 1.93
N ILE A 47 -2.60 6.59 2.91
CA ILE A 47 -2.36 8.02 2.72
C ILE A 47 -0.93 8.23 2.24
N LYS A 48 -0.78 8.91 1.09
CA LYS A 48 0.52 9.26 0.52
C LYS A 48 1.25 10.23 1.43
N SER A 49 2.56 10.01 1.60
CA SER A 49 3.48 10.96 2.23
C SER A 49 4.47 11.50 1.20
N LYS A 50 4.95 12.73 1.39
CA LYS A 50 6.15 13.24 0.70
C LYS A 50 7.45 12.67 1.28
N GLY A 51 7.35 11.82 2.30
CA GLY A 51 8.45 11.28 3.08
C GLY A 51 8.91 9.90 2.60
N GLU A 52 9.46 9.14 3.54
CA GLU A 52 10.19 7.90 3.27
C GLU A 52 9.27 6.70 2.98
N SER A 53 9.81 5.72 2.26
CA SER A 53 9.17 4.41 2.10
C SER A 53 8.90 3.73 3.43
N LEU A 54 7.96 2.80 3.41
CA LEU A 54 7.78 1.86 4.50
C LEU A 54 8.57 0.58 4.23
N LYS A 55 9.16 -0.04 5.26
CA LYS A 55 9.78 -1.37 5.09
C LYS A 55 8.70 -2.38 4.74
N SER A 56 9.02 -3.34 3.87
CA SER A 56 8.05 -4.36 3.45
C SER A 56 7.52 -5.20 4.61
N GLU A 57 8.38 -5.53 5.58
CA GLU A 57 7.98 -6.27 6.78
C GLU A 57 7.04 -5.46 7.69
N ASP A 58 7.31 -4.17 7.86
CA ASP A 58 6.41 -3.30 8.61
C ASP A 58 5.07 -3.18 7.89
N PHE A 59 5.10 -3.05 6.56
CA PHE A 59 3.89 -2.97 5.75
C PHE A 59 3.02 -4.23 5.84
N ILE A 60 3.61 -5.42 5.81
CA ILE A 60 2.83 -6.67 5.91
C ILE A 60 2.19 -6.82 7.29
N ASN A 61 2.89 -6.42 8.36
CA ASN A 61 2.34 -6.44 9.71
C ASN A 61 1.11 -5.54 9.82
N ILE A 62 1.14 -4.36 9.20
CA ILE A 62 -0.02 -3.46 9.21
C ILE A 62 -1.17 -4.02 8.37
N ILE A 63 -0.89 -4.60 7.20
CA ILE A 63 -1.91 -5.30 6.40
C ILE A 63 -2.59 -6.39 7.23
N ASP A 64 -1.82 -7.16 8.00
CA ASP A 64 -2.35 -8.23 8.85
C ASP A 64 -3.18 -7.71 10.01
N GLU A 65 -2.74 -6.63 10.66
CA GLU A 65 -3.53 -5.96 11.70
C GLU A 65 -4.88 -5.48 11.16
N VAL A 66 -4.87 -4.81 10.00
CA VAL A 66 -6.08 -4.30 9.37
C VAL A 66 -7.01 -5.46 8.98
N TYR A 67 -6.48 -6.51 8.35
CA TYR A 67 -7.27 -7.70 8.01
C TYR A 67 -7.92 -8.34 9.24
N ASN A 68 -7.19 -8.44 10.36
CA ASN A 68 -7.73 -9.00 11.60
C ASN A 68 -8.83 -8.12 12.23
N GLN A 69 -8.78 -6.81 12.00
CA GLN A 69 -9.77 -5.87 12.54
C GLN A 69 -11.04 -5.76 11.69
N VAL A 70 -10.91 -5.80 10.36
CA VAL A 70 -12.02 -5.47 9.43
C VAL A 70 -12.29 -6.51 8.35
N GLY A 71 -11.50 -7.57 8.28
CA GLY A 71 -11.66 -8.63 7.30
C GLY A 71 -11.21 -8.24 5.89
N ASN A 72 -11.76 -8.93 4.89
CA ASN A 72 -11.37 -8.72 3.50
C ASN A 72 -12.09 -7.53 2.86
N VAL A 73 -11.40 -6.40 2.78
CA VAL A 73 -11.92 -5.12 2.28
C VAL A 73 -11.14 -4.60 1.07
N ASN A 74 -11.74 -3.67 0.32
CA ASN A 74 -11.04 -3.00 -0.79
C ASN A 74 -10.01 -2.00 -0.27
N VAL A 75 -8.90 -1.88 -1.01
CA VAL A 75 -7.79 -0.99 -0.68
C VAL A 75 -7.59 0.11 -1.73
N TYR A 76 -7.30 1.32 -1.24
CA TYR A 76 -7.17 2.54 -2.03
C TYR A 76 -5.96 3.36 -1.60
N VAL A 77 -5.53 4.28 -2.45
CA VAL A 77 -4.53 5.30 -2.18
C VAL A 77 -5.21 6.66 -2.16
N GLY A 78 -4.99 7.44 -1.10
CA GLY A 78 -5.54 8.79 -0.93
C GLY A 78 -4.43 9.84 -0.75
N LYS A 79 -4.76 11.12 -0.99
CA LYS A 79 -3.84 12.26 -0.73
C LYS A 79 -3.93 12.79 0.70
N GLU A 80 -5.13 12.85 1.28
CA GLU A 80 -5.40 13.42 2.60
C GLU A 80 -6.48 12.61 3.30
N SER A 81 -6.48 12.63 4.64
CA SER A 81 -7.36 11.82 5.50
C SER A 81 -8.87 12.08 5.37
N LYS A 82 -9.32 12.97 4.47
CA LYS A 82 -10.71 13.48 4.45
C LYS A 82 -11.43 13.58 3.10
N PHE A 83 -10.81 13.27 1.96
CA PHE A 83 -11.46 13.53 0.65
C PHE A 83 -11.57 12.30 -0.26
N ARG A 84 -12.76 11.66 -0.24
CA ARG A 84 -13.15 10.48 -1.06
C ARG A 84 -13.05 10.68 -2.58
N ASN A 85 -13.12 11.91 -3.09
CA ASN A 85 -13.13 12.15 -4.54
C ASN A 85 -11.76 11.98 -5.22
N GLU A 86 -10.69 11.78 -4.45
CA GLU A 86 -9.34 11.55 -5.00
C GLU A 86 -8.78 10.16 -4.66
N ASP A 87 -9.56 9.28 -4.03
CA ASP A 87 -9.11 7.93 -3.68
C ASP A 87 -9.01 7.07 -4.94
N LYS A 88 -7.80 6.57 -5.23
CA LYS A 88 -7.53 5.73 -6.39
C LYS A 88 -7.37 4.27 -5.97
N PRO A 89 -7.98 3.31 -6.67
CA PRO A 89 -7.81 1.89 -6.35
C PRO A 89 -6.35 1.47 -6.59
N ILE A 90 -5.82 0.58 -5.74
CA ILE A 90 -4.56 -0.08 -6.08
C ILE A 90 -4.85 -1.15 -7.12
N ASP A 91 -4.31 -0.98 -8.32
CA ASP A 91 -4.52 -1.90 -9.43
C ASP A 91 -3.42 -2.96 -9.49
N VAL A 92 -2.17 -2.52 -9.32
CA VAL A 92 -0.99 -3.36 -9.51
C VAL A 92 -0.01 -3.18 -8.38
N VAL A 93 0.58 -4.29 -7.92
CA VAL A 93 1.80 -4.27 -7.11
C VAL A 93 2.93 -4.69 -8.04
N GLU A 94 3.86 -3.76 -8.30
CA GLU A 94 5.01 -3.96 -9.17
C GLU A 94 6.26 -4.19 -8.33
N PHE A 95 7.10 -5.14 -8.73
CA PHE A 95 8.41 -5.37 -8.12
C PHE A 95 9.47 -4.75 -9.01
N ALA A 96 10.39 -4.01 -8.41
CA ALA A 96 11.53 -3.44 -9.11
C ALA A 96 12.81 -3.54 -8.27
N GLN A 97 13.94 -3.43 -8.94
CA GLN A 97 15.25 -3.29 -8.30
C GLN A 97 15.92 -2.03 -8.84
N TYR A 98 16.36 -1.17 -7.94
CA TYR A 98 17.17 -0.01 -8.26
C TYR A 98 18.50 -0.14 -7.53
N GLU A 99 19.58 -0.24 -8.29
CA GLU A 99 20.92 -0.59 -7.78
C GLU A 99 20.84 -1.87 -6.91
N ASN A 100 21.09 -1.74 -5.61
CA ASN A 100 21.10 -2.83 -4.66
C ASN A 100 19.81 -2.94 -3.84
N ILE A 101 18.84 -2.04 -4.05
CA ILE A 101 17.60 -2.00 -3.28
C ILE A 101 16.47 -2.59 -4.12
N LYS A 102 15.78 -3.58 -3.55
CA LYS A 102 14.57 -4.17 -4.13
C LYS A 102 13.36 -3.54 -3.47
N MET A 103 12.36 -3.18 -4.28
CA MET A 103 11.23 -2.39 -3.85
C MET A 103 9.92 -2.86 -4.47
N LEU A 104 8.83 -2.57 -3.76
CA LEU A 104 7.47 -2.75 -4.23
C LEU A 104 6.81 -1.40 -4.49
N PHE A 105 6.11 -1.31 -5.61
CA PHE A 105 5.29 -0.16 -5.96
C PHE A 105 3.82 -0.54 -5.94
N LEU A 106 3.05 0.15 -5.09
CA LEU A 106 1.59 0.16 -5.10
C LEU A 106 1.17 1.17 -6.17
N ASN A 107 0.80 0.67 -7.35
CA ASN A 107 0.35 1.52 -8.45
C ASN A 107 -1.14 1.83 -8.30
N ALA A 108 -1.46 3.12 -8.26
CA ALA A 108 -2.80 3.68 -8.12
C ALA A 108 -3.03 4.82 -9.12
#